data_AF-A0A2E7PG07-F1
#
_entry.id   AF-A0A2E7PG07-F1
#
_cell.length_a   1.000
_cell.length_b   1.000
_cell.length_c   1.000
_cell.angle_alpha   90.00
_cell.angle_beta   90.00
_cell.angle_gamma   90.00
#
_symmetry.space_group_name_H-M   'P 1'
#
loop_
_entity.id
_entity.type
_entity.pdbx_description
1 polymer ?
#
loop_
_entity_poly.entity_id
_entity_poly.type
_entity_poly.pdbx_seq_one_letter_code
_entity_poly.pdbx_strand_id
1 'polypeptide(L)'
;MTPVAMVVLPTPLRTPAMTMVAAIQISLLQMPWPVSGAHYNRRPAKTQMTPAAPCTARLTSDRSEHTFRSIWKEYIVPSRYGEVMPKLEVLSEIQRKSMLMWPCVDHDDTPWTPMAKPLFESKVALVTTAGLHVRGDKPFIATQKGGDTSFRVIPRSAGVNDIVQSHTSIGFDHTGIYRDLNVTFPIDRLKELVDDGKIGSLSDNYYSFMGALRDVTGVVEESGPEVARRLKDEGVEVVLLPPTCPACSHAVSVIARVFEEEGLTTTGVVLIEEHAQRVKPPRMLAVPFFFGNALGEPDNPEYQHRVLQATFDLLDREQGPVLEQLPDDMVPDILMQGSETTISEEAAKLNAADELTSLRTYYEQWVDAHNGRTAVGLSGIAQRRFRGVVRFLEGYVAGEDVDMKERPADTSVAQYIRYCVDDLKAFYYEARMAQRPDGPYKEIHNWFWSDTAMGALTMDLAQKMRDSDDEVAKAVAYGIAR
;
A
#
# COMPACT_ATOMS: atom_id res chain seq x y z
N MET A 1 -49.51 -72.82 14.88
CA MET A 1 -49.70 -72.54 16.32
C MET A 1 -49.19 -71.13 16.59
N THR A 2 -50.10 -70.20 16.86
CA THR A 2 -49.89 -68.91 17.56
C THR A 2 -50.48 -69.06 18.98
N PRO A 3 -50.40 -68.13 19.97
CA PRO A 3 -49.94 -66.71 20.01
C PRO A 3 -49.02 -66.41 21.25
N VAL A 4 -48.57 -65.21 21.65
CA VAL A 4 -49.29 -63.99 22.16
C VAL A 4 -48.34 -62.77 22.22
N ALA A 5 -48.93 -61.57 22.08
CA ALA A 5 -48.34 -60.24 21.93
C ALA A 5 -48.36 -59.36 23.20
N MET A 6 -47.60 -58.24 23.22
CA MET A 6 -48.14 -56.89 23.52
C MET A 6 -47.13 -55.74 23.24
N VAL A 7 -47.68 -54.61 22.79
CA VAL A 7 -47.07 -53.36 22.29
C VAL A 7 -47.30 -52.24 23.31
N VAL A 8 -46.37 -51.27 23.52
CA VAL A 8 -46.64 -49.82 23.80
C VAL A 8 -45.39 -48.93 23.50
N LEU A 9 -45.58 -47.79 22.83
CA LEU A 9 -44.74 -46.54 22.82
C LEU A 9 -45.56 -45.42 23.52
N PRO A 10 -44.99 -44.38 24.21
CA PRO A 10 -44.44 -43.17 23.55
C PRO A 10 -43.38 -42.31 24.34
N THR A 11 -42.80 -41.28 23.70
CA THR A 11 -41.99 -40.10 24.19
C THR A 11 -42.82 -39.10 25.06
N PRO A 12 -42.34 -37.96 25.69
CA PRO A 12 -41.06 -37.18 25.59
C PRO A 12 -40.50 -36.47 26.89
N LEU A 13 -39.42 -35.66 26.74
CA LEU A 13 -38.95 -34.45 27.49
C LEU A 13 -38.44 -34.52 28.96
N ARG A 14 -37.16 -34.11 29.16
CA ARG A 14 -36.72 -32.98 30.04
C ARG A 14 -35.18 -32.78 30.03
N THR A 15 -34.75 -31.54 29.78
CA THR A 15 -33.41 -30.96 30.03
C THR A 15 -33.15 -30.75 31.54
N PRO A 16 -31.90 -30.59 32.00
CA PRO A 16 -31.29 -29.25 32.09
C PRO A 16 -29.80 -29.16 31.71
N ALA A 17 -29.38 -27.92 31.47
CA ALA A 17 -28.04 -27.48 31.08
C ALA A 17 -26.97 -27.66 32.17
N MET A 18 -25.71 -27.83 31.76
CA MET A 18 -24.56 -27.28 32.49
C MET A 18 -23.32 -27.15 31.60
N THR A 19 -22.76 -25.95 31.67
CA THR A 19 -21.54 -25.40 31.06
C THR A 19 -20.30 -26.19 31.44
N MET A 20 -19.41 -26.49 30.48
CA MET A 20 -18.05 -26.95 30.76
C MET A 20 -17.03 -26.04 30.06
N VAL A 21 -16.32 -25.26 30.88
CA VAL A 21 -15.11 -24.51 30.54
C VAL A 21 -13.94 -25.48 30.69
N ALA A 22 -13.18 -25.73 29.63
CA ALA A 22 -11.91 -26.46 29.69
C ALA A 22 -10.76 -25.47 29.48
N ALA A 23 -9.96 -25.31 30.53
CA ALA A 23 -8.74 -24.52 30.55
C ALA A 23 -7.61 -25.27 29.82
N ILE A 24 -6.85 -24.56 28.98
CA ILE A 24 -5.58 -25.05 28.43
C ILE A 24 -4.45 -24.40 29.24
N GLN A 25 -3.73 -25.22 30.01
CA GLN A 25 -2.46 -24.86 30.65
C GLN A 25 -1.35 -24.85 29.61
N ILE A 26 -0.62 -23.73 29.51
CA ILE A 26 0.66 -23.64 28.80
C ILE A 26 1.78 -23.83 29.84
N SER A 27 2.58 -24.87 29.66
CA SER A 27 3.79 -25.13 30.45
C SER A 27 4.91 -24.16 30.07
N LEU A 28 5.37 -23.37 31.04
CA LEU A 28 6.61 -22.60 30.99
C LEU A 28 7.80 -23.53 31.28
N LEU A 29 8.65 -23.76 30.27
CA LEU A 29 9.97 -24.35 30.43
C LEU A 29 11.02 -23.24 30.23
N GLN A 30 11.80 -23.02 31.30
CA GLN A 30 12.92 -22.09 31.39
C GLN A 30 14.06 -22.53 30.47
N MET A 31 14.66 -21.59 29.73
CA MET A 31 16.04 -21.72 29.25
C MET A 31 16.78 -20.36 29.34
N PRO A 32 18.11 -20.38 29.58
CA PRO A 32 18.84 -19.28 30.18
C PRO A 32 19.42 -18.29 29.16
N TRP A 33 19.50 -17.02 29.58
CA TRP A 33 20.20 -15.94 28.89
C TRP A 33 21.72 -16.01 29.14
N PRO A 34 22.58 -15.83 28.12
CA PRO A 34 23.96 -15.45 28.35
C PRO A 34 24.09 -13.92 28.42
N VAL A 35 24.60 -13.47 29.56
CA VAL A 35 25.08 -12.10 29.81
C VAL A 35 26.47 -11.95 29.17
N SER A 36 26.66 -10.95 28.30
CA SER A 36 27.98 -10.38 28.05
C SER A 36 27.85 -8.88 27.83
N GLY A 37 28.27 -8.09 28.82
CA GLY A 37 28.30 -6.64 28.76
C GLY A 37 29.52 -6.11 28.00
N ALA A 38 29.32 -5.01 27.29
CA ALA A 38 30.37 -4.08 26.92
C ALA A 38 29.83 -2.66 27.14
N HIS A 39 30.11 -2.10 28.32
CA HIS A 39 29.88 -0.69 28.63
C HIS A 39 30.92 0.16 27.87
N TYR A 40 30.48 0.93 26.87
CA TYR A 40 31.27 2.04 26.33
C TYR A 40 30.86 3.34 27.03
N ASN A 41 31.67 3.75 27.99
CA ASN A 41 31.50 4.98 28.77
C ASN A 41 32.48 6.04 28.21
N ARG A 42 32.00 6.93 27.33
CA ARG A 42 32.76 8.14 26.94
C ARG A 42 32.22 9.34 27.72
N ARG A 43 33.00 9.79 28.70
CA ARG A 43 32.83 11.09 29.36
C ARG A 43 33.12 12.21 28.35
N PRO A 44 32.32 13.28 28.29
CA PRO A 44 32.80 14.56 27.78
C PRO A 44 33.48 15.36 28.91
N ALA A 45 34.60 15.97 28.56
CA ALA A 45 35.39 16.83 29.42
C ALA A 45 34.62 18.10 29.80
N LYS A 46 34.71 18.47 31.07
CA LYS A 46 34.24 19.76 31.60
C LYS A 46 35.11 20.87 31.02
N THR A 47 34.50 21.78 30.28
CA THR A 47 35.11 23.08 29.97
C THR A 47 34.33 24.15 30.72
N GLN A 48 35.02 24.91 31.57
CA GLN A 48 34.49 26.03 32.34
C GLN A 48 34.13 27.19 31.40
N MET A 49 32.92 27.72 31.49
CA MET A 49 32.57 29.04 30.97
C MET A 49 32.35 30.00 32.15
N THR A 50 33.14 31.06 32.19
CA THR A 50 32.97 32.24 33.03
C THR A 50 31.89 33.18 32.45
N PRO A 51 31.17 33.95 33.28
CA PRO A 51 30.04 34.76 32.83
C PRO A 51 30.49 36.14 32.34
N ALA A 52 29.91 36.64 31.25
CA ALA A 52 29.97 38.04 30.85
C ALA A 52 28.56 38.60 30.64
N ALA A 53 28.31 39.76 31.24
CA ALA A 53 27.04 40.46 31.35
C ALA A 53 26.68 41.25 30.06
N PRO A 54 25.45 41.81 29.94
CA PRO A 54 24.75 42.02 28.68
C PRO A 54 25.12 43.34 28.00
N CYS A 55 25.22 43.33 26.67
CA CYS A 55 25.31 44.53 25.85
C CYS A 55 23.97 44.77 25.15
N THR A 56 23.31 45.87 25.51
CA THR A 56 22.09 46.38 24.89
C THR A 56 22.41 47.00 23.54
N ALA A 57 21.82 46.47 22.46
CA ALA A 57 21.83 47.11 21.15
C ALA A 57 20.40 47.28 20.63
N ARG A 58 20.10 48.54 20.29
CA ARG A 58 18.81 49.05 19.83
C ARG A 58 18.39 48.46 18.50
N LEU A 59 17.09 48.27 18.38
CA LEU A 59 16.32 48.14 17.15
C LEU A 59 16.68 49.24 16.14
N THR A 60 17.13 48.82 14.96
CA THR A 60 16.94 49.57 13.71
C THR A 60 16.37 48.60 12.69
N SER A 61 15.08 48.75 12.42
CA SER A 61 14.36 48.15 11.31
C SER A 61 14.96 48.60 9.99
N ASP A 62 15.07 47.66 9.06
CA ASP A 62 14.84 47.78 7.62
C ASP A 62 15.91 47.02 6.80
N ARG A 63 15.54 45.81 6.36
CA ARG A 63 16.04 45.18 5.12
C ARG A 63 15.23 43.93 4.78
N SER A 64 14.32 44.12 3.84
CA SER A 64 13.92 43.18 2.77
C SER A 64 13.61 41.72 3.16
N GLU A 65 12.41 41.51 3.71
CA GLU A 65 11.65 40.27 3.50
C GLU A 65 11.18 40.22 2.04
N HIS A 66 11.93 39.54 1.18
CA HIS A 66 11.42 38.96 -0.06
C HIS A 66 11.47 37.44 0.08
N THR A 67 10.71 36.93 1.04
CA THR A 67 10.40 35.51 1.21
C THR A 67 9.20 35.17 0.34
N PHE A 68 9.41 34.28 -0.63
CA PHE A 68 8.60 33.17 -1.18
C PHE A 68 7.05 33.14 -1.16
N ARG A 69 6.38 33.97 -0.37
CA ARG A 69 4.93 34.02 -0.15
C ARG A 69 4.10 34.61 -1.30
N SER A 70 4.70 35.10 -2.38
CA SER A 70 3.97 35.87 -3.40
C SER A 70 3.44 35.06 -4.58
N ILE A 71 3.78 33.77 -4.71
CA ILE A 71 3.34 32.93 -5.85
C ILE A 71 2.04 32.16 -5.52
N TRP A 72 1.66 32.08 -4.25
CA TRP A 72 0.65 31.13 -3.75
C TRP A 72 -0.42 31.77 -2.86
N LYS A 73 -1.19 32.71 -3.39
CA LYS A 73 -2.40 33.21 -2.71
C LYS A 73 -3.65 32.97 -3.53
N GLU A 74 -4.42 31.97 -3.11
CA GLU A 74 -5.78 32.13 -2.58
C GLU A 74 -6.38 30.73 -2.34
N TYR A 75 -6.38 30.22 -1.10
CA TYR A 75 -7.43 29.36 -0.53
C TYR A 75 -7.22 29.28 0.99
N ILE A 76 -7.92 30.12 1.74
CA ILE A 76 -8.07 29.97 3.20
C ILE A 76 -9.50 29.50 3.44
N VAL A 77 -9.68 28.27 3.88
CA VAL A 77 -10.99 27.77 4.34
C VAL A 77 -11.07 27.93 5.87
N PRO A 78 -12.14 28.52 6.43
CA PRO A 78 -12.30 28.60 7.87
C PRO A 78 -12.67 27.23 8.45
N SER A 79 -11.86 26.73 9.39
CA SER A 79 -12.18 25.59 10.23
C SER A 79 -13.53 25.82 10.95
N ARG A 80 -14.50 24.94 10.72
CA ARG A 80 -15.68 24.78 11.57
C ARG A 80 -15.83 23.31 11.95
N TYR A 81 -15.75 23.08 13.26
CA TYR A 81 -16.05 21.87 14.04
C TYR A 81 -14.95 20.81 14.19
N GLY A 82 -14.55 20.62 15.46
CA GLY A 82 -14.33 19.32 16.11
C GLY A 82 -12.96 18.68 15.92
N GLU A 83 -12.32 18.31 17.03
CA GLU A 83 -11.28 17.27 17.06
C GLU A 83 -11.86 15.98 16.45
N VAL A 84 -11.44 15.59 15.25
CA VAL A 84 -11.84 14.31 14.65
C VAL A 84 -10.58 13.59 14.19
N MET A 85 -10.22 12.54 14.92
CA MET A 85 -9.30 11.50 14.45
C MET A 85 -10.05 10.56 13.51
N PRO A 86 -9.56 10.32 12.28
CA PRO A 86 -9.72 8.98 11.71
C PRO A 86 -8.53 8.54 10.86
N LYS A 87 -7.85 7.45 11.26
CA LYS A 87 -7.04 6.55 10.38
C LYS A 87 -7.04 5.12 10.88
N LEU A 88 -6.83 4.95 12.18
CA LEU A 88 -6.91 3.66 12.86
C LEU A 88 -8.29 3.37 13.46
N GLU A 89 -9.01 4.40 13.90
CA GLU A 89 -10.30 4.26 14.59
C GLU A 89 -11.42 3.75 13.67
N VAL A 90 -11.32 4.03 12.37
CA VAL A 90 -12.25 3.53 11.33
C VAL A 90 -12.01 2.05 10.99
N LEU A 91 -10.83 1.51 11.32
CA LEU A 91 -10.53 0.09 11.12
C LEU A 91 -11.22 -0.75 12.20
N SER A 92 -11.55 -2.00 11.86
CA SER A 92 -11.96 -2.98 12.87
C SER A 92 -10.90 -3.15 13.95
N GLU A 93 -11.29 -3.59 15.15
CA GLU A 93 -10.36 -3.76 16.27
C GLU A 93 -9.18 -4.67 15.92
N ILE A 94 -9.43 -5.74 15.15
CA ILE A 94 -8.42 -6.69 14.70
C ILE A 94 -7.42 -6.01 13.76
N GLN A 95 -7.91 -5.29 12.75
CA GLN A 95 -7.05 -4.56 11.80
C GLN A 95 -6.23 -3.50 12.53
N ARG A 96 -6.85 -2.73 13.42
CA ARG A 96 -6.19 -1.70 14.23
C ARG A 96 -5.05 -2.29 15.06
N LYS A 97 -5.33 -3.35 15.82
CA LYS A 97 -4.31 -4.06 16.61
C LYS A 97 -3.20 -4.59 15.72
N SER A 98 -3.53 -5.15 14.55
CA SER A 98 -2.52 -5.64 13.60
C SER A 98 -1.63 -4.51 13.07
N MET A 99 -2.15 -3.30 12.86
CA MET A 99 -1.35 -2.16 12.41
C MET A 99 -0.46 -1.62 13.54
N LEU A 100 -0.98 -1.53 14.76
CA LEU A 100 -0.19 -1.10 15.93
C LEU A 100 0.92 -2.08 16.29
N MET A 101 0.67 -3.38 16.09
CA MET A 101 1.66 -4.45 16.31
C MET A 101 2.57 -4.69 15.11
N TRP A 102 2.47 -3.88 14.04
CA TRP A 102 3.37 -3.97 12.91
C TRP A 102 4.82 -3.75 13.40
N PRO A 103 5.78 -4.60 12.98
CA PRO A 103 7.17 -4.45 13.38
C PRO A 103 7.77 -3.21 12.69
N CYS A 104 7.61 -2.05 13.30
CA CYS A 104 8.32 -0.83 12.92
C CYS A 104 9.62 -0.72 13.71
N VAL A 105 10.64 -0.17 13.06
CA VAL A 105 11.85 0.28 13.74
C VAL A 105 11.57 1.58 14.51
N ASP A 106 12.10 1.67 15.73
CA ASP A 106 11.97 2.84 16.58
C ASP A 106 13.24 3.69 16.53
N HIS A 107 13.08 5.01 16.46
CA HIS A 107 14.19 5.96 16.47
C HIS A 107 13.99 7.06 17.50
N ASP A 108 15.08 7.60 18.01
CA ASP A 108 15.07 8.74 18.95
C ASP A 108 15.17 10.09 18.24
N ASP A 109 15.81 10.13 17.07
CA ASP A 109 16.13 11.33 16.29
C ASP A 109 15.55 11.25 14.86
N THR A 110 15.92 12.21 14.02
CA THR A 110 15.67 12.17 12.57
C THR A 110 16.90 12.70 11.82
N PRO A 111 17.33 12.06 10.72
CA PRO A 111 18.30 12.68 9.81
C PRO A 111 17.66 13.89 9.16
N TRP A 112 18.47 14.89 8.80
CA TRP A 112 17.97 16.13 8.24
C TRP A 112 18.96 16.77 7.27
N THR A 113 18.57 16.76 6.01
CA THR A 113 19.19 17.47 4.90
C THR A 113 18.30 18.67 4.54
N PRO A 114 18.77 19.91 4.76
CA PRO A 114 18.01 21.10 4.37
C PRO A 114 17.94 21.25 2.85
N MET A 115 16.95 21.98 2.35
CA MET A 115 16.88 22.36 0.94
C MET A 115 18.13 23.17 0.55
N ALA A 116 18.86 22.71 -0.47
CA ALA A 116 20.04 23.41 -0.97
C ALA A 116 19.68 24.65 -1.81
N LYS A 117 18.53 24.60 -2.47
CA LYS A 117 17.97 25.66 -3.32
C LYS A 117 16.46 25.52 -3.41
N PRO A 118 15.74 26.50 -3.97
CA PRO A 118 14.29 26.45 -3.99
C PRO A 118 13.73 25.37 -4.94
N LEU A 119 12.55 24.84 -4.63
CA LEU A 119 11.96 23.69 -5.34
C LEU A 119 11.82 23.91 -6.87
N PHE A 120 11.50 25.13 -7.30
CA PHE A 120 11.38 25.48 -8.72
C PHE A 120 12.72 25.45 -9.48
N GLU A 121 13.86 25.34 -8.80
CA GLU A 121 15.17 25.12 -9.41
C GLU A 121 15.65 23.67 -9.25
N SER A 122 15.02 22.90 -8.36
CA SER A 122 15.45 21.56 -7.96
C SER A 122 15.03 20.48 -8.93
N LYS A 123 15.89 19.45 -9.07
CA LYS A 123 15.49 18.20 -9.71
C LYS A 123 14.83 17.27 -8.70
N VAL A 124 13.60 16.85 -9.00
CA VAL A 124 12.78 15.98 -8.16
C VAL A 124 12.78 14.55 -8.71
N ALA A 125 12.84 13.56 -7.82
CA ALA A 125 12.59 12.16 -8.15
C ALA A 125 11.39 11.59 -7.41
N LEU A 126 10.78 10.58 -8.02
CA LEU A 126 9.71 9.81 -7.43
C LEU A 126 10.24 8.44 -7.00
N VAL A 127 10.07 8.12 -5.71
CA VAL A 127 10.37 6.79 -5.17
C VAL A 127 9.14 6.27 -4.46
N THR A 128 8.47 5.27 -5.04
CA THR A 128 7.22 4.73 -4.48
C THR A 128 7.47 3.41 -3.76
N THR A 129 6.63 3.10 -2.78
CA THR A 129 6.58 1.75 -2.16
C THR A 129 5.41 0.92 -2.67
N ALA A 130 4.78 1.36 -3.76
CA ALA A 130 3.61 0.72 -4.35
C ALA A 130 3.89 -0.61 -5.07
N GLY A 131 5.13 -1.12 -5.06
CA GLY A 131 5.46 -2.40 -5.71
C GLY A 131 5.18 -2.39 -7.22
N LEU A 132 5.42 -1.25 -7.87
CA LEU A 132 5.23 -1.04 -9.30
C LEU A 132 6.48 -1.46 -10.07
N HIS A 133 6.30 -1.94 -11.29
CA HIS A 133 7.41 -2.29 -12.17
C HIS A 133 6.99 -2.24 -13.63
N VAL A 134 7.99 -2.22 -14.51
CA VAL A 134 7.75 -2.32 -15.94
C VAL A 134 7.36 -3.75 -16.28
N ARG A 135 6.46 -3.92 -17.25
CA ARG A 135 6.09 -5.25 -17.78
C ARG A 135 7.33 -5.99 -18.25
N GLY A 136 7.45 -7.24 -17.83
CA GLY A 136 8.62 -8.09 -18.11
C GLY A 136 9.68 -8.05 -17.02
N ASP A 137 9.66 -7.07 -16.11
CA ASP A 137 10.48 -7.13 -14.91
C ASP A 137 10.04 -8.28 -14.00
N LYS A 138 10.98 -8.77 -13.18
CA LYS A 138 10.68 -9.73 -12.12
C LYS A 138 9.65 -9.11 -11.14
N PRO A 139 8.48 -9.72 -10.92
CA PRO A 139 7.54 -9.24 -9.90
C PRO A 139 8.17 -9.24 -8.51
N PHE A 140 7.66 -8.41 -7.61
CA PHE A 140 8.00 -8.52 -6.20
C PHE A 140 7.35 -9.76 -5.59
N ILE A 141 8.05 -10.41 -4.65
CA ILE A 141 7.62 -11.69 -4.09
C ILE A 141 7.47 -11.65 -2.56
N ALA A 142 6.36 -12.19 -2.05
CA ALA A 142 6.04 -12.16 -0.62
C ALA A 142 6.78 -13.24 0.19
N THR A 143 7.36 -14.23 -0.49
CA THR A 143 7.89 -15.45 0.13
C THR A 143 9.27 -15.28 0.76
N GLN A 144 9.92 -14.14 0.56
CA GLN A 144 11.17 -13.82 1.24
C GLN A 144 10.91 -13.52 2.73
N LYS A 145 11.73 -14.10 3.61
CA LYS A 145 11.63 -13.87 5.05
C LYS A 145 11.87 -12.38 5.34
N GLY A 146 10.86 -11.69 5.84
CA GLY A 146 10.92 -10.25 6.11
C GLY A 146 10.37 -9.36 4.99
N GLY A 147 10.17 -9.90 3.79
CA GLY A 147 9.68 -9.20 2.60
C GLY A 147 10.76 -9.00 1.53
N ASP A 148 10.36 -8.54 0.34
CA ASP A 148 11.26 -8.28 -0.79
C ASP A 148 11.91 -6.91 -0.66
N THR A 149 13.17 -6.86 -0.22
CA THR A 149 13.91 -5.60 -0.03
C THR A 149 14.54 -5.07 -1.32
N SER A 150 14.32 -5.72 -2.47
CA SER A 150 14.83 -5.21 -3.75
C SER A 150 14.03 -4.00 -4.25
N PHE A 151 14.49 -3.41 -5.35
CA PHE A 151 13.79 -2.32 -6.04
C PHE A 151 13.66 -2.62 -7.53
N ARG A 152 12.79 -1.85 -8.20
CA ARG A 152 12.65 -1.82 -9.65
C ARG A 152 12.86 -0.39 -10.14
N VAL A 153 13.44 -0.28 -11.33
CA VAL A 153 13.67 1.00 -12.00
C VAL A 153 12.55 1.19 -13.01
N ILE A 154 11.89 2.34 -12.95
CA ILE A 154 10.85 2.73 -13.90
C ILE A 154 11.38 3.96 -14.65
N PRO A 155 11.83 3.82 -15.91
CA PRO A 155 12.21 4.96 -16.71
C PRO A 155 11.05 5.96 -16.77
N ARG A 156 11.30 7.26 -16.62
CA ARG A 156 10.27 8.30 -16.75
C ARG A 156 9.59 8.29 -18.12
N SER A 157 10.27 7.76 -19.13
CA SER A 157 9.74 7.56 -20.49
C SER A 157 8.85 6.33 -20.64
N ALA A 158 8.72 5.47 -19.61
CA ALA A 158 7.85 4.30 -19.67
C ALA A 158 6.40 4.74 -19.88
N GLY A 159 5.70 4.07 -20.80
CA GLY A 159 4.28 4.35 -21.01
C GLY A 159 3.45 3.90 -19.81
N VAL A 160 2.33 4.56 -19.55
CA VAL A 160 1.39 4.14 -18.50
C VAL A 160 0.90 2.70 -18.72
N ASN A 161 0.81 2.27 -19.97
CA ASN A 161 0.48 0.92 -20.39
C ASN A 161 1.57 -0.10 -20.06
N ASP A 162 2.82 0.31 -19.79
CA ASP A 162 3.93 -0.57 -19.46
C ASP A 162 4.08 -0.82 -17.96
N ILE A 163 3.30 -0.16 -17.11
CA ILE A 163 3.42 -0.24 -15.66
C ILE A 163 2.36 -1.20 -15.09
N VAL A 164 2.81 -2.15 -14.27
CA VAL A 164 1.97 -3.09 -13.51
C VAL A 164 2.37 -3.11 -12.05
N GLN A 165 1.48 -3.62 -11.19
CA GLN A 165 1.70 -3.70 -9.75
C GLN A 165 1.82 -5.16 -9.32
N SER A 166 2.85 -5.47 -8.53
CA SER A 166 3.02 -6.76 -7.85
C SER A 166 3.16 -6.62 -6.33
N HIS A 167 2.60 -5.54 -5.78
CA HIS A 167 2.62 -5.24 -4.34
C HIS A 167 2.19 -6.45 -3.51
N THR A 168 2.95 -6.85 -2.48
CA THR A 168 2.72 -8.11 -1.76
C THR A 168 1.79 -7.98 -0.57
N SER A 169 1.52 -6.75 -0.09
CA SER A 169 0.36 -6.54 0.78
C SER A 169 -0.90 -6.79 -0.02
N ILE A 170 -1.83 -7.44 0.65
CA ILE A 170 -3.09 -7.95 0.12
C ILE A 170 -4.29 -7.40 0.91
N GLY A 171 -4.05 -6.33 1.67
CA GLY A 171 -5.00 -5.74 2.62
C GLY A 171 -5.38 -4.30 2.30
N PHE A 172 -5.34 -3.92 1.02
CA PHE A 172 -5.75 -2.59 0.58
C PHE A 172 -6.55 -2.68 -0.72
N ASP A 173 -7.23 -1.59 -1.08
CA ASP A 173 -8.03 -1.53 -2.29
C ASP A 173 -7.19 -1.15 -3.50
N HIS A 174 -7.35 -1.91 -4.59
CA HIS A 174 -6.65 -1.66 -5.84
C HIS A 174 -7.52 -0.89 -6.85
N THR A 175 -8.82 -0.72 -6.58
CA THR A 175 -9.78 -0.11 -7.50
C THR A 175 -9.34 1.29 -7.93
N GLY A 176 -8.82 2.09 -6.99
CA GLY A 176 -8.33 3.43 -7.30
C GLY A 176 -7.18 3.44 -8.31
N ILE A 177 -6.21 2.54 -8.14
CA ILE A 177 -5.02 2.43 -9.00
C ILE A 177 -5.37 1.87 -10.39
N TYR A 178 -6.39 1.01 -10.47
CA TYR A 178 -6.90 0.53 -11.77
C TYR A 178 -7.40 1.68 -12.62
N ARG A 179 -8.08 2.65 -11.99
CA ARG A 179 -8.62 3.83 -12.66
C ARG A 179 -7.58 4.90 -12.92
N ASP A 180 -6.85 5.29 -11.89
CA ASP A 180 -5.87 6.37 -11.96
C ASP A 180 -4.59 5.98 -11.22
N LEU A 181 -3.50 5.81 -11.97
CA LEU A 181 -2.20 5.48 -11.39
C LEU A 181 -1.66 6.60 -10.48
N ASN A 182 -2.11 7.84 -10.69
CA ASN A 182 -1.63 9.02 -9.97
C ASN A 182 -2.01 9.03 -8.48
N VAL A 183 -2.97 8.20 -8.04
CA VAL A 183 -3.32 8.09 -6.62
C VAL A 183 -2.20 7.51 -5.75
N THR A 184 -1.20 6.86 -6.35
CA THR A 184 -0.02 6.30 -5.67
C THR A 184 1.30 6.54 -6.41
N PHE A 185 1.26 6.83 -7.70
CA PHE A 185 2.41 7.08 -8.56
C PHE A 185 2.13 8.30 -9.45
N PRO A 186 2.22 9.52 -8.90
CA PRO A 186 1.68 10.78 -9.46
C PRO A 186 2.53 11.34 -10.61
N ILE A 187 2.80 10.53 -11.63
CA ILE A 187 3.69 10.90 -12.74
C ILE A 187 3.13 12.05 -13.59
N ASP A 188 1.82 12.06 -13.83
CA ASP A 188 1.18 13.12 -14.62
C ASP A 188 1.13 14.41 -13.80
N ARG A 189 0.76 14.31 -12.52
CA ARG A 189 0.76 15.46 -11.60
C ARG A 189 2.14 16.09 -11.44
N LEU A 190 3.18 15.28 -11.32
CA LEU A 190 4.56 15.78 -11.24
C LEU A 190 4.99 16.48 -12.54
N LYS A 191 4.58 15.96 -13.70
CA LYS A 191 4.82 16.61 -14.99
C LYS A 191 4.10 17.95 -15.08
N GLU A 192 2.84 17.99 -14.68
CA GLU A 192 2.03 19.23 -14.62
C GLU A 192 2.68 20.27 -13.70
N LEU A 193 3.24 19.88 -12.55
CA LEU A 193 3.98 20.79 -11.66
C LEU A 193 5.29 21.33 -12.26
N VAL A 194 5.93 20.59 -13.18
CA VAL A 194 7.08 21.11 -13.96
C VAL A 194 6.60 22.08 -15.03
N ASP A 195 5.54 21.74 -15.75
CA ASP A 195 4.97 22.60 -16.80
C ASP A 195 4.48 23.94 -16.20
N ASP A 196 3.98 23.92 -14.96
CA ASP A 196 3.60 25.09 -14.16
C ASP A 196 4.80 25.87 -13.58
N GLY A 197 6.03 25.35 -13.70
CA GLY A 197 7.24 25.97 -13.15
C GLY A 197 7.36 25.92 -11.61
N LYS A 198 6.62 25.01 -10.96
CA LYS A 198 6.64 24.82 -9.49
C LYS A 198 7.78 23.91 -9.05
N ILE A 199 8.17 22.97 -9.91
CA ILE A 199 9.35 22.11 -9.78
C ILE A 199 10.28 22.41 -10.95
N GLY A 200 11.60 22.42 -10.72
CA GLY A 200 12.57 22.72 -11.78
C GLY A 200 12.64 21.64 -12.86
N SER A 201 12.82 20.38 -12.48
CA SER A 201 12.81 19.24 -13.41
C SER A 201 12.56 17.91 -12.71
N LEU A 202 12.33 16.86 -13.49
CA LEU A 202 12.19 15.49 -13.00
C LEU A 202 13.39 14.64 -13.39
N SER A 203 13.68 13.65 -12.56
CA SER A 203 14.62 12.57 -12.89
C SER A 203 14.19 11.75 -14.10
N ASP A 204 15.14 11.15 -14.79
CA ASP A 204 14.95 10.22 -15.89
C ASP A 204 14.54 8.82 -15.40
N ASN A 205 14.83 8.49 -14.14
CA ASN A 205 14.46 7.21 -13.54
C ASN A 205 13.74 7.39 -12.20
N TYR A 206 12.59 6.74 -12.09
CA TYR A 206 11.88 6.54 -10.83
C TYR A 206 12.21 5.17 -10.26
N TYR A 207 11.99 5.01 -8.96
CA TYR A 207 12.27 3.76 -8.26
C TYR A 207 11.03 3.28 -7.53
N SER A 208 10.80 1.97 -7.58
CA SER A 208 9.78 1.32 -6.77
C SER A 208 10.40 0.31 -5.83
N PHE A 209 10.00 0.38 -4.57
CA PHE A 209 10.26 -0.62 -3.55
C PHE A 209 8.98 -1.39 -3.22
N MET A 210 9.13 -2.52 -2.53
CA MET A 210 8.03 -3.14 -1.83
C MET A 210 7.75 -2.41 -0.51
N GLY A 211 6.49 -2.05 -0.25
CA GLY A 211 6.11 -1.43 1.01
C GLY A 211 5.73 -2.40 2.13
N ALA A 212 5.39 -3.65 1.80
CA ALA A 212 4.99 -4.67 2.77
C ALA A 212 6.19 -5.36 3.46
N LEU A 213 7.06 -4.57 4.10
CA LEU A 213 8.28 -5.05 4.74
C LEU A 213 8.11 -5.19 6.26
N ARG A 214 8.42 -6.38 6.76
CA ARG A 214 8.54 -6.68 8.19
C ARG A 214 9.98 -6.57 8.68
N ASP A 215 10.94 -6.84 7.79
CA ASP A 215 12.36 -6.63 8.00
C ASP A 215 12.84 -5.63 6.96
N VAL A 216 13.43 -4.53 7.42
CA VAL A 216 13.91 -3.43 6.57
C VAL A 216 15.44 -3.42 6.47
N THR A 217 16.13 -4.39 7.06
CA THR A 217 17.61 -4.43 7.11
C THR A 217 18.22 -4.34 5.72
N GLY A 218 17.74 -5.13 4.75
CA GLY A 218 18.23 -5.05 3.37
C GLY A 218 17.96 -3.70 2.69
N VAL A 219 16.89 -3.01 3.09
CA VAL A 219 16.63 -1.64 2.60
C VAL A 219 17.62 -0.64 3.16
N VAL A 220 17.89 -0.72 4.46
CA VAL A 220 18.81 0.18 5.15
C VAL A 220 20.27 -0.05 4.73
N GLU A 221 20.69 -1.30 4.61
CA GLU A 221 22.11 -1.65 4.40
C GLU A 221 22.52 -1.69 2.92
N GLU A 222 21.59 -2.01 2.00
CA GLU A 222 21.94 -2.30 0.61
C GLU A 222 21.16 -1.43 -0.39
N SER A 223 19.87 -1.68 -0.57
CA SER A 223 19.11 -1.13 -1.69
C SER A 223 18.80 0.35 -1.54
N GLY A 224 18.57 0.83 -0.31
CA GLY A 224 18.33 2.25 -0.02
C GLY A 224 19.57 3.09 -0.34
N PRO A 225 20.75 2.80 0.24
CA PRO A 225 21.98 3.51 -0.11
C PRO A 225 22.34 3.42 -1.60
N GLU A 226 22.06 2.28 -2.24
CA GLU A 226 22.26 2.14 -3.69
C GLU A 226 21.39 3.10 -4.50
N VAL A 227 20.08 3.14 -4.25
CA VAL A 227 19.17 4.05 -4.96
C VAL A 227 19.51 5.50 -4.66
N ALA A 228 19.85 5.84 -3.41
CA ALA A 228 20.28 7.19 -3.06
C ALA A 228 21.52 7.64 -3.86
N ARG A 229 22.53 6.77 -4.04
CA ARG A 229 23.69 7.05 -4.89
C ARG A 229 23.28 7.28 -6.35
N ARG A 230 22.45 6.41 -6.92
CA ARG A 230 21.98 6.54 -8.31
C ARG A 230 21.21 7.85 -8.54
N LEU A 231 20.37 8.25 -7.57
CA LEU A 231 19.65 9.53 -7.61
C LEU A 231 20.61 10.73 -7.56
N LYS A 232 21.60 10.70 -6.66
CA LYS A 232 22.64 11.73 -6.59
C LYS A 232 23.46 11.84 -7.89
N ASP A 233 23.82 10.70 -8.48
CA ASP A 233 24.54 10.65 -9.76
C ASP A 233 23.71 11.27 -10.91
N GLU A 234 22.38 11.23 -10.80
CA GLU A 234 21.46 11.90 -11.74
C GLU A 234 21.24 13.39 -11.43
N GLY A 235 21.84 13.91 -10.37
CA GLY A 235 21.69 15.28 -9.89
C GLY A 235 20.34 15.56 -9.23
N VAL A 236 19.69 14.53 -8.68
CA VAL A 236 18.46 14.68 -7.89
C VAL A 236 18.79 15.31 -6.55
N GLU A 237 17.94 16.24 -6.11
CA GLU A 237 18.08 16.94 -4.83
C GLU A 237 16.90 16.67 -3.90
N VAL A 238 15.71 16.45 -4.47
CA VAL A 238 14.47 16.25 -3.73
C VAL A 238 13.83 14.92 -4.13
N VAL A 239 13.40 14.12 -3.17
CA VAL A 239 12.68 12.85 -3.42
C VAL A 239 11.28 12.90 -2.81
N LEU A 240 10.27 12.63 -3.65
CA LEU A 240 8.88 12.42 -3.23
C LEU A 240 8.63 10.93 -2.98
N LEU A 241 8.04 10.62 -1.81
CA LEU A 241 7.82 9.24 -1.34
C LEU A 241 6.33 8.94 -1.08
N PRO A 242 5.53 8.53 -2.09
CA PRO A 242 4.16 8.09 -1.88
C PRO A 242 4.05 6.60 -1.50
N PRO A 243 3.16 6.26 -0.54
CA PRO A 243 2.81 4.89 -0.18
C PRO A 243 1.61 4.37 -0.99
N THR A 244 1.27 3.09 -0.81
CA THR A 244 -0.01 2.52 -1.31
C THR A 244 -0.80 1.81 -0.22
N CYS A 245 -0.15 0.96 0.59
CA CYS A 245 -0.79 0.16 1.63
C CYS A 245 -0.38 0.64 3.04
N PRO A 246 -1.05 0.21 4.12
CA PRO A 246 -0.74 0.75 5.45
C PRO A 246 0.70 0.46 5.90
N ALA A 247 1.20 -0.75 5.63
CA ALA A 247 2.59 -1.13 5.92
C ALA A 247 3.62 -0.29 5.15
N CYS A 248 3.24 0.32 4.02
CA CYS A 248 4.10 1.24 3.30
C CYS A 248 4.50 2.43 4.16
N SER A 249 3.68 2.86 5.13
CA SER A 249 4.02 3.97 6.04
C SER A 249 5.31 3.69 6.81
N HIS A 250 5.57 2.44 7.18
CA HIS A 250 6.85 2.01 7.74
C HIS A 250 7.96 2.11 6.69
N ALA A 251 7.77 1.47 5.52
CA ALA A 251 8.80 1.40 4.48
C ALA A 251 9.22 2.76 3.93
N VAL A 252 8.27 3.64 3.56
CA VAL A 252 8.56 5.01 3.08
C VAL A 252 9.29 5.83 4.13
N SER A 253 8.93 5.65 5.41
CA SER A 253 9.60 6.36 6.51
C SER A 253 11.05 5.92 6.66
N VAL A 254 11.33 4.62 6.53
CA VAL A 254 12.70 4.09 6.57
C VAL A 254 13.51 4.56 5.36
N ILE A 255 12.94 4.46 4.15
CA ILE A 255 13.61 4.91 2.92
C ILE A 255 13.94 6.41 2.99
N ALA A 256 13.02 7.23 3.49
CA ALA A 256 13.24 8.67 3.67
C ALA A 256 14.47 8.93 4.55
N ARG A 257 14.59 8.23 5.68
CA ARG A 257 15.75 8.37 6.57
C ARG A 257 17.06 8.03 5.87
N VAL A 258 17.11 6.88 5.21
CA VAL A 258 18.30 6.42 4.48
C VAL A 258 18.73 7.44 3.42
N PHE A 259 17.78 7.99 2.67
CA PHE A 259 18.08 8.98 1.64
C PHE A 259 18.60 10.29 2.23
N GLU A 260 18.09 10.71 3.39
CA GLU A 260 18.56 11.93 4.07
C GLU A 260 19.90 11.75 4.77
N GLU A 261 20.22 10.56 5.27
CA GLU A 261 21.57 10.20 5.73
C GLU A 261 22.59 10.24 4.58
N GLU A 262 22.12 9.96 3.35
CA GLU A 262 22.90 10.06 2.12
C GLU A 262 22.94 11.48 1.52
N GLY A 263 22.27 12.46 2.13
CA GLY A 263 22.30 13.87 1.70
C GLY A 263 21.29 14.24 0.61
N LEU A 264 20.23 13.45 0.40
CA LEU A 264 19.07 13.83 -0.41
C LEU A 264 18.01 14.47 0.48
N THR A 265 17.35 15.54 0.04
CA THR A 265 16.17 16.06 0.75
C THR A 265 14.95 15.21 0.38
N THR A 266 14.13 14.84 1.37
CA THR A 266 12.95 13.98 1.17
C THR A 266 11.68 14.65 1.69
N THR A 267 10.56 14.35 1.03
CA THR A 267 9.21 14.55 1.55
C THR A 267 8.31 13.42 1.04
N GLY A 268 7.20 13.17 1.71
CA GLY A 268 6.32 12.06 1.32
C GLY A 268 5.01 12.02 2.08
N VAL A 269 4.29 10.94 1.87
CA VAL A 269 2.97 10.71 2.47
C VAL A 269 3.00 9.47 3.36
N VAL A 270 2.24 9.48 4.45
CA VAL A 270 2.00 8.30 5.29
C VAL A 270 0.51 8.09 5.53
N LEU A 271 0.10 6.81 5.54
CA LEU A 271 -1.29 6.38 5.75
C LEU A 271 -1.55 5.99 7.21
N ILE A 272 -0.52 5.53 7.92
CA ILE A 272 -0.56 5.21 9.35
C ILE A 272 0.41 6.14 10.07
N GLU A 273 -0.14 7.15 10.75
CA GLU A 273 0.65 8.17 11.43
C GLU A 273 1.53 7.57 12.54
N GLU A 274 1.01 6.58 13.26
CA GLU A 274 1.68 5.89 14.36
C GLU A 274 2.96 5.18 13.91
N HIS A 275 3.03 4.73 12.66
CA HIS A 275 4.27 4.17 12.10
C HIS A 275 5.31 5.26 11.92
N ALA A 276 4.92 6.42 11.38
CA ALA A 276 5.81 7.57 11.22
C ALA A 276 6.28 8.13 12.56
N GLN A 277 5.42 8.18 13.59
CA GLN A 277 5.78 8.63 14.94
C GLN A 277 6.91 7.77 15.56
N ARG A 278 6.91 6.46 15.29
CA ARG A 278 7.95 5.52 15.75
C ARG A 278 9.25 5.64 14.95
N VAL A 279 9.14 5.67 13.62
CA VAL A 279 10.30 5.69 12.71
C VAL A 279 10.97 7.08 12.68
N LYS A 280 10.21 8.15 12.96
CA LYS A 280 10.64 9.55 12.88
C LYS A 280 11.26 9.92 11.51
N PRO A 281 10.53 9.78 10.40
CA PRO A 281 11.01 10.24 9.11
C PRO A 281 11.20 11.77 9.09
N PRO A 282 12.01 12.31 8.17
CA PRO A 282 12.36 13.72 8.17
C PRO A 282 11.14 14.61 7.90
N ARG A 283 10.42 14.37 6.80
CA ARG A 283 9.24 15.15 6.40
C ARG A 283 8.16 14.23 5.84
N MET A 284 7.02 14.13 6.50
CA MET A 284 5.88 13.35 6.03
C MET A 284 4.56 14.08 6.26
N LEU A 285 3.70 14.02 5.24
CA LEU A 285 2.31 14.41 5.33
C LEU A 285 1.45 13.18 5.66
N ALA A 286 0.76 13.22 6.78
CA ALA A 286 -0.18 12.19 7.17
C ALA A 286 -1.54 12.50 6.52
N VAL A 287 -2.00 11.66 5.59
CA VAL A 287 -3.30 11.82 4.89
C VAL A 287 -4.41 10.91 5.43
N PRO A 288 -5.69 11.32 5.42
CA PRO A 288 -6.81 10.55 5.99
C PRO A 288 -7.41 9.49 5.05
N PHE A 289 -6.82 9.27 3.87
CA PHE A 289 -7.40 8.46 2.81
C PHE A 289 -7.37 6.95 3.09
N PHE A 290 -8.26 6.21 2.43
CA PHE A 290 -8.23 4.75 2.47
C PHE A 290 -6.97 4.21 1.79
N PHE A 291 -6.53 3.03 2.21
CA PHE A 291 -5.37 2.36 1.63
C PHE A 291 -5.61 2.07 0.15
N GLY A 292 -4.63 2.41 -0.69
CA GLY A 292 -4.72 2.39 -2.15
C GLY A 292 -4.80 3.79 -2.77
N ASN A 293 -5.20 4.81 -2.01
CA ASN A 293 -5.52 6.14 -2.52
C ASN A 293 -4.71 7.25 -1.82
N ALA A 294 -3.37 7.10 -1.77
CA ALA A 294 -2.52 7.97 -0.97
C ALA A 294 -2.56 9.46 -1.37
N LEU A 295 -2.94 9.77 -2.61
CA LEU A 295 -3.13 11.15 -3.07
C LEU A 295 -4.61 11.56 -3.23
N GLY A 296 -5.53 10.81 -2.63
CA GLY A 296 -6.96 11.08 -2.67
C GLY A 296 -7.67 10.37 -3.81
N GLU A 297 -8.78 10.96 -4.25
CA GLU A 297 -9.68 10.36 -5.23
C GLU A 297 -9.03 10.18 -6.63
N PRO A 298 -9.26 9.02 -7.29
CA PRO A 298 -8.96 8.83 -8.71
C PRO A 298 -9.66 9.85 -9.60
N ASP A 299 -9.02 10.24 -10.71
CA ASP A 299 -9.51 11.21 -11.70
C ASP A 299 -9.79 12.61 -11.12
N ASN A 300 -9.14 12.96 -10.00
CA ASN A 300 -9.25 14.28 -9.39
C ASN A 300 -7.88 15.00 -9.36
N PRO A 301 -7.37 15.48 -10.52
CA PRO A 301 -6.06 16.13 -10.60
C PRO A 301 -5.94 17.35 -9.67
N GLU A 302 -7.01 18.13 -9.53
CA GLU A 302 -7.02 19.32 -8.68
C GLU A 302 -6.82 18.95 -7.21
N TYR A 303 -7.50 17.92 -6.73
CA TYR A 303 -7.31 17.43 -5.37
C TYR A 303 -5.94 16.78 -5.16
N GLN A 304 -5.48 15.97 -6.11
CA GLN A 304 -4.15 15.36 -6.07
C GLN A 304 -3.04 16.43 -6.02
N HIS A 305 -3.19 17.53 -6.77
CA HIS A 305 -2.29 18.67 -6.68
C HIS A 305 -2.31 19.35 -5.32
N ARG A 306 -3.48 19.47 -4.67
CA ARG A 306 -3.57 20.01 -3.31
C ARG A 306 -2.82 19.14 -2.31
N VAL A 307 -2.93 17.81 -2.40
CA VAL A 307 -2.17 16.88 -1.55
C VAL A 307 -0.67 17.00 -1.81
N LEU A 308 -0.26 17.05 -3.07
CA LEU A 308 1.15 17.25 -3.45
C LEU A 308 1.68 18.59 -2.95
N GLN A 309 0.90 19.66 -3.06
CA GLN A 309 1.28 20.97 -2.55
C GLN A 309 1.53 20.92 -1.05
N ALA A 310 0.58 20.39 -0.27
CA ALA A 310 0.74 20.23 1.17
C ALA A 310 1.96 19.36 1.54
N THR A 311 2.28 18.37 0.71
CA THR A 311 3.47 17.52 0.88
C THR A 311 4.77 18.27 0.59
N PHE A 312 4.81 19.08 -0.47
CA PHE A 312 5.98 19.88 -0.83
C PHE A 312 6.18 21.09 0.09
N ASP A 313 5.12 21.65 0.68
CA ASP A 313 5.18 22.73 1.68
C ASP A 313 5.97 22.33 2.94
N LEU A 314 6.13 21.03 3.20
CA LEU A 314 6.97 20.53 4.30
C LEU A 314 8.46 20.82 4.07
N LEU A 315 8.89 21.02 2.82
CA LEU A 315 10.28 21.34 2.48
C LEU A 315 10.73 22.70 3.03
N ASP A 316 9.77 23.60 3.32
CA ASP A 316 10.04 24.93 3.89
C ASP A 316 10.34 24.89 5.39
N ARG A 317 10.21 23.72 6.05
CA ARG A 317 10.56 23.59 7.46
C ARG A 317 12.08 23.59 7.62
N GLU A 318 12.57 24.19 8.70
CA GLU A 318 14.01 24.34 8.97
C GLU A 318 14.58 23.19 9.82
N GLN A 319 13.72 22.46 10.56
CA GLN A 319 14.09 21.35 11.43
C GLN A 319 13.00 20.26 11.45
N GLY A 320 13.41 19.01 11.72
CA GLY A 320 12.52 17.86 11.84
C GLY A 320 12.59 17.16 13.21
N PRO A 321 11.87 16.03 13.37
CA PRO A 321 10.97 15.44 12.38
C PRO A 321 9.73 16.31 12.15
N VAL A 322 9.28 16.36 10.90
CA VAL A 322 8.04 17.04 10.49
C VAL A 322 7.02 15.98 10.13
N LEU A 323 5.98 15.88 10.94
CA LEU A 323 4.81 15.05 10.69
C LEU A 323 3.57 15.93 10.82
N GLU A 324 3.06 16.37 9.68
CA GLU A 324 1.87 17.23 9.62
C GLU A 324 0.68 16.45 9.08
N GLN A 325 -0.52 16.76 9.54
CA GLN A 325 -1.74 16.16 9.02
C GLN A 325 -2.29 17.02 7.90
N LEU A 326 -2.77 16.40 6.83
CA LEU A 326 -3.55 17.12 5.83
C LEU A 326 -4.85 17.61 6.50
N PRO A 327 -5.13 18.93 6.49
CA PRO A 327 -6.35 19.49 7.09
C PRO A 327 -7.53 19.22 6.17
N ASP A 328 -8.00 17.98 6.17
CA ASP A 328 -9.09 17.51 5.33
C ASP A 328 -10.07 16.66 6.15
N ASP A 329 -11.36 16.82 5.88
CA ASP A 329 -12.46 16.12 6.52
C ASP A 329 -13.04 15.00 5.63
N MET A 330 -12.36 14.67 4.52
CA MET A 330 -12.72 13.55 3.67
C MET A 330 -12.78 12.25 4.48
N VAL A 331 -13.99 11.71 4.60
CA VAL A 331 -14.22 10.39 5.18
C VAL A 331 -14.09 9.37 4.05
N PRO A 332 -13.10 8.46 4.09
CA PRO A 332 -12.97 7.44 3.07
C PRO A 332 -14.14 6.47 3.06
N ASP A 333 -14.53 6.01 1.86
CA ASP A 333 -15.48 4.92 1.72
C ASP A 333 -14.89 3.61 2.26
N ILE A 334 -15.53 3.03 3.27
CA ILE A 334 -15.20 1.68 3.73
C ILE A 334 -15.67 0.68 2.68
N LEU A 335 -14.74 -0.07 2.10
CA LEU A 335 -15.03 -1.16 1.18
C LEU A 335 -15.29 -2.47 1.93
N MET A 336 -16.25 -3.22 1.39
CA MET A 336 -16.64 -4.53 1.89
C MET A 336 -15.68 -5.58 1.33
N GLN A 337 -15.12 -6.44 2.18
CA GLN A 337 -14.21 -7.50 1.71
C GLN A 337 -14.99 -8.65 1.07
N GLY A 338 -14.36 -9.40 0.16
CA GLY A 338 -14.95 -10.62 -0.42
C GLY A 338 -15.49 -11.59 0.63
N SER A 339 -14.74 -11.80 1.71
CA SER A 339 -15.14 -12.64 2.86
C SER A 339 -16.32 -12.13 3.68
N GLU A 340 -16.73 -10.87 3.49
CA GLU A 340 -17.85 -10.23 4.19
C GLU A 340 -19.12 -10.23 3.32
N THR A 341 -19.07 -10.82 2.12
CA THR A 341 -20.17 -10.83 1.15
C THR A 341 -20.96 -12.14 1.15
N THR A 342 -22.17 -12.10 0.59
CA THR A 342 -22.92 -13.30 0.20
C THR A 342 -23.20 -13.21 -1.29
N ILE A 343 -22.86 -14.27 -2.03
CA ILE A 343 -23.04 -14.34 -3.48
C ILE A 343 -24.54 -14.39 -3.81
N SER A 344 -24.98 -13.63 -4.82
CA SER A 344 -26.36 -13.65 -5.29
C SER A 344 -26.74 -14.98 -5.95
N GLU A 345 -28.01 -15.38 -5.85
CA GLU A 345 -28.48 -16.65 -6.43
C GLU A 345 -28.32 -16.68 -7.96
N GLU A 346 -28.37 -15.52 -8.61
CA GLU A 346 -28.12 -15.34 -10.03
C GLU A 346 -26.64 -15.59 -10.36
N ALA A 347 -25.72 -14.97 -9.62
CA ALA A 347 -24.28 -15.13 -9.82
C ALA A 347 -23.82 -16.58 -9.58
N ALA A 348 -24.39 -17.26 -8.57
CA ALA A 348 -24.10 -18.66 -8.27
C ALA A 348 -24.47 -19.64 -9.40
N LYS A 349 -25.29 -19.21 -10.38
CA LYS A 349 -25.70 -20.04 -11.54
C LYS A 349 -24.83 -19.79 -12.77
N LEU A 350 -23.97 -18.76 -12.76
CA LEU A 350 -23.13 -18.39 -13.90
C LEU A 350 -21.87 -19.26 -13.98
N ASN A 351 -21.39 -19.49 -15.20
CA ASN A 351 -20.07 -20.07 -15.43
C ASN A 351 -19.03 -18.94 -15.57
N ALA A 352 -17.98 -18.99 -14.75
CA ALA A 352 -16.95 -17.93 -14.70
C ALA A 352 -16.25 -17.70 -16.06
N ALA A 353 -16.04 -18.74 -16.86
CA ALA A 353 -15.41 -18.59 -18.18
C ALA A 353 -16.33 -17.91 -19.20
N ASP A 354 -17.63 -18.20 -19.16
CA ASP A 354 -18.63 -17.58 -20.04
C ASP A 354 -18.92 -16.14 -19.63
N GLU A 355 -19.00 -15.86 -18.34
CA GLU A 355 -19.08 -14.50 -17.79
C GLU A 355 -17.87 -13.65 -18.22
N LEU A 356 -16.65 -14.17 -18.02
CA LEU A 356 -15.41 -13.54 -18.50
C LEU A 356 -15.48 -13.22 -20.00
N THR A 357 -16.03 -14.13 -20.81
CA THR A 357 -16.16 -13.94 -22.26
C THR A 357 -17.14 -12.81 -22.59
N SER A 358 -18.22 -12.67 -21.82
CA SER A 358 -19.21 -11.60 -22.01
C SER A 358 -18.65 -10.21 -21.70
N LEU A 359 -17.64 -10.11 -20.83
CA LEU A 359 -17.02 -8.84 -20.41
C LEU A 359 -15.91 -8.35 -21.35
N ARG A 360 -15.43 -9.21 -22.26
CA ARG A 360 -14.26 -8.93 -23.10
C ARG A 360 -14.38 -7.64 -23.92
N THR A 361 -15.52 -7.39 -24.54
CA THR A 361 -15.72 -6.17 -25.34
C THR A 361 -15.58 -4.92 -24.49
N TYR A 362 -16.06 -4.95 -23.24
CA TYR A 362 -15.97 -3.81 -22.32
C TYR A 362 -14.55 -3.61 -21.80
N TYR A 363 -13.83 -4.70 -21.53
CA TYR A 363 -12.40 -4.61 -21.23
C TYR A 363 -11.62 -3.98 -22.39
N GLU A 364 -11.87 -4.40 -23.63
CA GLU A 364 -11.20 -3.83 -24.82
C GLU A 364 -11.54 -2.34 -24.97
N GLN A 365 -12.79 -1.94 -24.72
CA GLN A 365 -13.18 -0.51 -24.67
C GLN A 365 -12.44 0.28 -23.59
N TRP A 366 -12.26 -0.29 -22.39
CA TRP A 366 -11.46 0.34 -21.33
C TRP A 366 -10.04 0.61 -21.81
N VAL A 367 -9.36 -0.42 -22.32
CA VAL A 367 -7.97 -0.34 -22.77
C VAL A 367 -7.81 0.72 -23.87
N ASP A 368 -8.72 0.72 -24.85
CA ASP A 368 -8.70 1.69 -25.96
C ASP A 368 -8.93 3.12 -25.47
N ALA A 369 -9.83 3.34 -24.51
CA ALA A 369 -10.14 4.65 -23.96
C ALA A 369 -9.02 5.23 -23.08
N HIS A 370 -8.12 4.39 -22.54
CA HIS A 370 -7.06 4.79 -21.61
C HIS A 370 -5.66 4.64 -22.20
N ASN A 371 -5.51 4.83 -23.52
CA ASN A 371 -4.22 4.78 -24.22
C ASN A 371 -3.43 3.47 -23.96
N GLY A 372 -4.15 2.35 -23.90
CA GLY A 372 -3.56 1.03 -23.63
C GLY A 372 -3.31 0.73 -22.16
N ARG A 373 -3.61 1.65 -21.22
CA ARG A 373 -3.44 1.42 -19.78
C ARG A 373 -4.35 0.29 -19.31
N THR A 374 -3.75 -0.67 -18.64
CA THR A 374 -4.45 -1.76 -17.94
C THR A 374 -3.56 -2.29 -16.82
N ALA A 375 -4.13 -2.63 -15.68
CA ALA A 375 -3.48 -3.32 -14.57
C ALA A 375 -3.30 -4.82 -14.86
N VAL A 376 -3.99 -5.37 -15.86
CA VAL A 376 -3.79 -6.74 -16.33
C VAL A 376 -2.37 -6.91 -16.85
N GLY A 377 -1.63 -7.90 -16.36
CA GLY A 377 -0.31 -8.28 -16.86
C GLY A 377 0.60 -9.00 -15.90
N LEU A 378 0.22 -9.14 -14.64
CA LEU A 378 1.05 -9.70 -13.59
C LEU A 378 1.37 -11.19 -13.83
N SER A 379 0.41 -11.95 -14.37
CA SER A 379 0.62 -13.37 -14.72
C SER A 379 1.47 -13.57 -15.99
N GLY A 380 1.65 -12.52 -16.79
CA GLY A 380 2.24 -12.61 -18.14
C GLY A 380 1.34 -13.27 -19.19
N ILE A 381 0.09 -13.61 -18.85
CA ILE A 381 -0.85 -14.26 -19.76
C ILE A 381 -1.67 -13.20 -20.49
N ALA A 382 -1.71 -13.27 -21.83
CA ALA A 382 -2.59 -12.40 -22.60
C ALA A 382 -4.07 -12.66 -22.30
N GLN A 383 -4.87 -11.62 -22.09
CA GLN A 383 -6.30 -11.68 -21.71
C GLN A 383 -7.14 -12.64 -22.56
N ARG A 384 -6.86 -12.75 -23.86
CA ARG A 384 -7.52 -13.70 -24.79
C ARG A 384 -7.40 -15.17 -24.38
N ARG A 385 -6.49 -15.50 -23.46
CA ARG A 385 -6.25 -16.85 -22.93
C ARG A 385 -6.81 -17.05 -21.51
N PHE A 386 -7.51 -16.07 -20.94
CA PHE A 386 -8.02 -16.13 -19.57
C PHE A 386 -9.04 -17.24 -19.34
N ARG A 387 -9.76 -17.71 -20.36
CA ARG A 387 -10.55 -18.95 -20.23
C ARG A 387 -9.70 -20.16 -19.81
N GLY A 388 -8.43 -20.21 -20.20
CA GLY A 388 -7.48 -21.23 -19.75
C GLY A 388 -7.04 -21.02 -18.31
N VAL A 389 -6.92 -19.76 -17.86
CA VAL A 389 -6.65 -19.40 -16.47
C VAL A 389 -7.82 -19.82 -15.58
N VAL A 390 -9.06 -19.55 -15.99
CA VAL A 390 -10.26 -19.98 -15.24
C VAL A 390 -10.27 -21.50 -15.04
N ARG A 391 -10.02 -22.28 -16.10
CA ARG A 391 -9.92 -23.75 -15.99
C ARG A 391 -8.81 -24.21 -15.05
N PHE A 392 -7.67 -23.51 -15.06
CA PHE A 392 -6.58 -23.79 -14.14
C PHE A 392 -7.01 -23.56 -12.69
N LEU A 393 -7.71 -22.47 -12.39
CA LEU A 393 -8.24 -22.19 -11.05
C LEU A 393 -9.32 -23.19 -10.63
N GLU A 394 -10.24 -23.54 -11.53
CA GLU A 394 -11.28 -24.56 -11.30
C GLU A 394 -10.67 -25.93 -10.98
N GLY A 395 -9.65 -26.37 -11.75
CA GLY A 395 -8.94 -27.62 -11.50
C GLY A 395 -8.22 -27.62 -10.15
N TYR A 396 -7.61 -26.48 -9.76
CA TYR A 396 -6.97 -26.35 -8.44
C TYR A 396 -8.00 -26.49 -7.30
N VAL A 397 -9.16 -25.84 -7.43
CA VAL A 397 -10.28 -25.98 -6.47
C VAL A 397 -10.75 -27.43 -6.37
N ALA A 398 -10.86 -28.12 -7.51
CA ALA A 398 -11.22 -29.54 -7.59
C ALA A 398 -10.15 -30.49 -6.99
N GLY A 399 -8.97 -29.97 -6.63
CA GLY A 399 -7.87 -30.77 -6.08
C GLY A 399 -7.10 -31.56 -7.13
N GLU A 400 -7.20 -31.16 -8.39
CA GLU A 400 -6.40 -31.70 -9.48
C GLU A 400 -4.94 -31.21 -9.38
N ASP A 401 -3.99 -32.02 -9.88
CA ASP A 401 -2.59 -31.61 -10.01
C ASP A 401 -2.45 -30.75 -11.27
N VAL A 402 -2.65 -29.44 -11.10
CA VAL A 402 -2.69 -28.46 -12.19
C VAL A 402 -1.54 -27.46 -12.11
N ASP A 403 -1.06 -27.07 -13.29
CA ASP A 403 -0.01 -26.07 -13.45
C ASP A 403 -0.15 -25.33 -14.79
N MET A 404 0.48 -24.17 -14.90
CA MET A 404 0.54 -23.37 -16.12
C MET A 404 1.96 -23.29 -16.66
N LYS A 405 2.12 -23.44 -17.98
CA LYS A 405 3.43 -23.38 -18.65
C LYS A 405 4.09 -22.00 -18.52
N GLU A 406 3.28 -20.97 -18.32
CA GLU A 406 3.70 -19.58 -18.15
C GLU A 406 4.22 -19.28 -16.74
N ARG A 407 3.99 -20.16 -15.76
CA ARG A 407 4.49 -19.97 -14.40
C ARG A 407 6.02 -20.00 -14.38
N PRO A 408 6.69 -18.97 -13.85
CA PRO A 408 8.13 -19.01 -13.65
C PRO A 408 8.54 -20.16 -12.71
N ALA A 409 9.68 -20.80 -13.00
CA ALA A 409 10.15 -21.95 -12.24
C ALA A 409 10.44 -21.64 -10.76
N ASP A 410 10.80 -20.38 -10.44
CA ASP A 410 11.07 -19.90 -9.08
C ASP A 410 9.81 -19.39 -8.34
N THR A 411 8.64 -19.47 -8.97
CA THR A 411 7.36 -19.03 -8.40
C THR A 411 6.50 -20.24 -8.07
N SER A 412 6.03 -20.38 -6.82
CA SER A 412 5.14 -21.51 -6.45
C SER A 412 3.79 -21.44 -7.17
N VAL A 413 3.08 -22.58 -7.27
CA VAL A 413 1.73 -22.63 -7.85
C VAL A 413 0.79 -21.67 -7.10
N ALA A 414 0.83 -21.68 -5.77
CA ALA A 414 0.04 -20.77 -4.93
C ALA A 414 0.32 -19.29 -5.23
N GLN A 415 1.60 -18.90 -5.37
CA GLN A 415 1.95 -17.52 -5.69
C GLN A 415 1.54 -17.14 -7.12
N TYR A 416 1.62 -18.07 -8.07
CA TYR A 416 1.21 -17.81 -9.45
C TYR A 416 -0.31 -17.73 -9.60
N ILE A 417 -1.07 -18.49 -8.81
CA ILE A 417 -2.51 -18.35 -8.67
C ILE A 417 -2.87 -16.92 -8.28
N ARG A 418 -2.15 -16.32 -7.32
CA ARG A 418 -2.35 -14.91 -6.96
C ARG A 418 -2.20 -13.99 -8.17
N TYR A 419 -1.14 -14.15 -8.96
CA TYR A 419 -0.93 -13.32 -10.15
C TYR A 419 -2.06 -13.45 -11.17
N CYS A 420 -2.59 -14.67 -11.33
CA CYS A 420 -3.75 -14.93 -12.18
C CYS A 420 -5.02 -14.27 -11.64
N VAL A 421 -5.27 -14.34 -10.33
CA VAL A 421 -6.43 -13.71 -9.69
C VAL A 421 -6.35 -12.18 -9.78
N ASP A 422 -5.17 -11.59 -9.52
CA ASP A 422 -4.96 -10.15 -9.62
C ASP A 422 -5.25 -9.65 -11.06
N ASP A 423 -4.82 -10.39 -12.08
CA ASP A 423 -5.14 -10.09 -13.49
C ASP A 423 -6.63 -10.24 -13.80
N LEU A 424 -7.30 -11.27 -13.27
CA LEU A 424 -8.74 -11.48 -13.47
C LEU A 424 -9.55 -10.37 -12.77
N LYS A 425 -9.17 -9.95 -11.57
CA LYS A 425 -9.77 -8.81 -10.89
C LYS A 425 -9.60 -7.53 -11.72
N ALA A 426 -8.37 -7.21 -12.13
CA ALA A 426 -8.11 -6.05 -12.97
C ALA A 426 -8.99 -6.07 -14.22
N PHE A 427 -9.07 -7.20 -14.93
CA PHE A 427 -9.91 -7.37 -16.11
C PHE A 427 -11.39 -7.07 -15.83
N TYR A 428 -11.94 -7.64 -14.76
CA TYR A 428 -13.35 -7.47 -14.38
C TYR A 428 -13.65 -6.03 -13.97
N TYR A 429 -12.78 -5.42 -13.18
CA TYR A 429 -12.97 -4.07 -12.67
C TYR A 429 -12.89 -3.06 -13.82
N GLU A 430 -11.88 -3.17 -14.68
CA GLU A 430 -11.71 -2.32 -15.87
C GLU A 430 -12.88 -2.47 -16.86
N ALA A 431 -13.33 -3.71 -17.11
CA ALA A 431 -14.53 -3.96 -17.92
C ALA A 431 -15.78 -3.30 -17.31
N ARG A 432 -15.93 -3.37 -15.98
CA ARG A 432 -17.08 -2.77 -15.30
C ARG A 432 -17.02 -1.26 -15.26
N MET A 433 -15.83 -0.67 -15.14
CA MET A 433 -15.62 0.77 -15.26
C MET A 433 -16.01 1.27 -16.66
N ALA A 434 -15.68 0.52 -17.72
CA ALA A 434 -16.16 0.85 -19.08
C ALA A 434 -17.69 0.73 -19.22
N GLN A 435 -18.34 -0.22 -18.55
CA GLN A 435 -19.81 -0.33 -18.52
C GLN A 435 -20.49 0.81 -17.73
N ARG A 436 -19.82 1.31 -16.69
CA ARG A 436 -20.35 2.26 -15.71
C ARG A 436 -19.31 3.36 -15.44
N PRO A 437 -19.02 4.24 -16.41
CA PRO A 437 -17.95 5.24 -16.29
C PRO A 437 -18.16 6.20 -15.10
N ASP A 438 -19.43 6.51 -14.79
CA ASP A 438 -19.84 7.43 -13.72
C ASP A 438 -20.26 6.71 -12.42
N GLY A 439 -20.08 5.38 -12.34
CA GLY A 439 -20.47 4.60 -11.15
C GLY A 439 -19.45 4.74 -10.01
N PRO A 440 -19.89 4.76 -8.74
CA PRO A 440 -18.98 4.83 -7.60
C PRO A 440 -18.14 3.54 -7.48
N TYR A 441 -16.85 3.68 -7.15
CA TYR A 441 -15.88 2.57 -7.13
C TYR A 441 -16.29 1.43 -6.20
N LYS A 442 -16.89 1.80 -5.05
CA LYS A 442 -17.43 0.85 -4.10
C LYS A 442 -18.48 -0.07 -4.70
N GLU A 443 -19.30 0.40 -5.64
CA GLU A 443 -20.28 -0.45 -6.32
C GLU A 443 -19.62 -1.45 -7.27
N ILE A 444 -18.51 -1.07 -7.92
CA ILE A 444 -17.73 -1.99 -8.77
C ILE A 444 -17.10 -3.08 -7.93
N HIS A 445 -16.49 -2.70 -6.81
CA HIS A 445 -15.89 -3.63 -5.85
C HIS A 445 -16.94 -4.60 -5.29
N ASN A 446 -18.08 -4.08 -4.83
CA ASN A 446 -19.19 -4.88 -4.32
C ASN A 446 -19.78 -5.81 -5.38
N TRP A 447 -19.93 -5.33 -6.63
CA TRP A 447 -20.43 -6.13 -7.75
C TRP A 447 -19.53 -7.33 -8.02
N PHE A 448 -18.21 -7.15 -8.06
CA PHE A 448 -17.29 -8.28 -8.29
C PHE A 448 -17.49 -9.37 -7.25
N TRP A 449 -17.53 -9.01 -5.96
CA TRP A 449 -17.59 -9.98 -4.88
C TRP A 449 -18.98 -10.62 -4.68
N SER A 450 -20.06 -9.86 -4.87
CA SER A 450 -21.42 -10.34 -4.60
C SER A 450 -22.12 -10.91 -5.83
N ASP A 451 -21.80 -10.41 -7.04
CA ASP A 451 -22.62 -10.60 -8.24
C ASP A 451 -21.86 -11.20 -9.43
N THR A 452 -20.70 -11.83 -9.20
CA THR A 452 -19.97 -12.51 -10.27
C THR A 452 -19.61 -13.95 -9.93
N ALA A 453 -19.64 -14.83 -10.94
CA ALA A 453 -19.13 -16.19 -10.81
C ALA A 453 -17.61 -16.21 -10.58
N MET A 454 -16.88 -15.21 -11.08
CA MET A 454 -15.46 -15.07 -10.81
C MET A 454 -15.16 -14.75 -9.33
N GLY A 455 -15.96 -13.88 -8.72
CA GLY A 455 -15.90 -13.59 -7.29
C GLY A 455 -16.14 -14.85 -6.48
N ALA A 456 -17.16 -15.63 -6.84
CA ALA A 456 -17.45 -16.93 -6.22
C ALA A 456 -16.28 -17.93 -6.34
N LEU A 457 -15.74 -18.12 -7.55
CA LEU A 457 -14.58 -18.98 -7.78
C LEU A 457 -13.36 -18.52 -6.97
N THR A 458 -13.14 -17.21 -6.86
CA THR A 458 -12.04 -16.65 -6.06
C THR A 458 -12.20 -16.96 -4.56
N MET A 459 -13.44 -16.97 -4.07
CA MET A 459 -13.74 -17.34 -2.68
C MET A 459 -13.54 -18.83 -2.41
N ASP A 460 -13.98 -19.71 -3.33
CA ASP A 460 -13.75 -21.15 -3.24
C ASP A 460 -12.25 -21.48 -3.28
N LEU A 461 -11.52 -20.81 -4.16
CA LEU A 461 -10.06 -20.89 -4.26
C LEU A 461 -9.38 -20.47 -2.97
N ALA A 462 -9.79 -19.34 -2.39
CA ALA A 462 -9.26 -18.88 -1.11
C ALA A 462 -9.57 -19.87 0.02
N GLN A 463 -10.75 -20.50 0.02
CA GLN A 463 -11.08 -21.53 1.00
C GLN A 463 -10.19 -22.77 0.82
N LYS A 464 -10.05 -23.27 -0.41
CA LYS A 464 -9.16 -24.39 -0.73
C LYS A 464 -7.71 -24.14 -0.29
N MET A 465 -7.20 -22.93 -0.51
CA MET A 465 -5.85 -22.55 -0.13
C MET A 465 -5.69 -22.39 1.39
N ARG A 466 -6.72 -21.96 2.13
CA ARG A 466 -6.73 -21.94 3.60
C ARG A 466 -6.67 -23.35 4.20
N ASP A 467 -7.34 -24.30 3.56
CA ASP A 467 -7.42 -25.69 4.01
C ASP A 467 -6.20 -26.53 3.57
N SER A 468 -5.30 -25.96 2.78
CA SER A 468 -4.05 -26.60 2.35
C SER A 468 -3.05 -26.72 3.50
N ASP A 469 -2.18 -27.73 3.49
CA ASP A 469 -1.03 -27.83 4.40
C ASP A 469 0.16 -26.93 3.97
N ASP A 470 0.13 -26.37 2.76
CA ASP A 470 1.15 -25.45 2.26
C ASP A 470 1.00 -24.05 2.88
N GLU A 471 1.97 -23.65 3.70
CA GLU A 471 2.00 -22.33 4.34
C GLU A 471 2.03 -21.18 3.33
N VAL A 472 2.61 -21.36 2.13
CA VAL A 472 2.57 -20.36 1.07
C VAL A 472 1.15 -20.21 0.53
N ALA A 473 0.45 -21.32 0.34
CA ALA A 473 -0.96 -21.30 -0.06
C ALA A 473 -1.82 -20.59 0.99
N LYS A 474 -1.67 -20.90 2.28
CA LYS A 474 -2.39 -20.21 3.37
C LYS A 474 -2.13 -18.71 3.38
N ALA A 475 -0.86 -18.30 3.22
CA ALA A 475 -0.48 -16.90 3.22
C ALA A 475 -1.10 -16.13 2.04
N VAL A 476 -1.15 -16.74 0.86
CA VAL A 476 -1.77 -16.16 -0.34
C VAL A 476 -3.31 -16.15 -0.24
N ALA A 477 -3.90 -17.16 0.39
CA ALA A 477 -5.35 -17.34 0.48
C ALA A 477 -6.08 -16.12 1.05
N TYR A 478 -5.49 -15.49 2.08
CA TYR A 478 -6.05 -14.29 2.70
C TYR A 478 -6.16 -13.13 1.71
N GLY A 479 -5.27 -13.09 0.72
CA GLY A 479 -5.09 -11.93 -0.12
C GLY A 479 -5.86 -11.97 -1.41
N ILE A 480 -5.99 -13.16 -1.98
CA ILE A 480 -6.83 -13.33 -3.16
C ILE A 480 -8.31 -13.08 -2.86
N ALA A 481 -8.76 -13.16 -1.60
CA ALA A 481 -10.15 -12.93 -1.17
C ALA A 481 -10.47 -11.48 -0.74
N ARG A 482 -9.66 -10.50 -1.15
CA ARG A 482 -9.81 -9.08 -0.78
C ARG A 482 -9.77 -8.13 -1.96
#